data_AF-U1PCK1-F1
#
_entry.id   AF-U1PCK1-F1
#
_cell.length_a   1.000
_cell.length_b   1.000
_cell.length_c   1.000
_cell.angle_alpha   90.00
_cell.angle_beta   90.00
_cell.angle_gamma   90.00
#
_symmetry.space_group_name_H-M   'P 1'
#
loop_
_entity.id
_entity.type
_entity.pdbx_description
1 polymer ?
#
loop_
_entity_poly.entity_id
_entity_poly.type
_entity_poly.pdbx_seq_one_letter_code
_entity_poly.pdbx_strand_id
1 'polypeptide(L)'
;MVDLTLALLALLPLATIAVLMIGLYQPATRTMPLAWGVAAAAAFIGWQMSPRLIAAASIRGALTATRILVIVFGAILLLYTLKQSGAFEVINAGFASISDDRRVQVILLVFLMGSFIEGAAGFGTPAAIVGPLLVGLGFPRWRRLLSR
;
A
#
# COMPACT_ATOMS: atom_id res chain seq x y z
N MET A 1 -22.79 24.59 13.37
CA MET A 1 -23.23 23.71 12.25
C MET A 1 -22.11 23.73 11.22
N VAL A 2 -21.75 22.59 10.63
CA VAL A 2 -20.72 22.58 9.57
C VAL A 2 -21.34 23.22 8.34
N ASP A 3 -20.71 24.27 7.80
CA ASP A 3 -21.16 24.88 6.56
C ASP A 3 -20.95 23.90 5.41
N LEU A 4 -22.01 23.67 4.62
CA LEU A 4 -21.98 22.75 3.49
C LEU A 4 -20.86 23.11 2.49
N THR A 5 -20.53 24.39 2.37
CA THR A 5 -19.44 24.90 1.55
C THR A 5 -18.07 24.37 1.99
N LEU A 6 -17.77 24.38 3.29
CA LEU A 6 -16.52 23.83 3.84
C LEU A 6 -16.48 22.31 3.68
N ALA A 7 -17.61 21.62 3.83
CA ALA A 7 -17.71 20.19 3.59
C ALA A 7 -17.40 19.84 2.12
N LEU A 8 -17.95 20.58 1.16
CA LEU A 8 -17.66 20.41 -0.27
C LEU A 8 -16.20 20.72 -0.58
N LEU A 9 -15.63 21.75 0.03
CA LEU A 9 -14.23 22.12 -0.18
C LEU A 9 -13.27 21.05 0.35
N ALA A 10 -13.57 20.44 1.50
CA ALA A 10 -12.81 19.32 2.06
C ALA A 10 -12.85 18.06 1.18
N LEU A 11 -13.91 17.89 0.37
CA LEU A 11 -14.05 16.77 -0.55
C LEU A 11 -13.18 16.93 -1.81
N LEU A 12 -12.82 18.15 -2.21
CA LEU A 12 -12.10 18.40 -3.47
C LEU A 12 -10.77 17.63 -3.60
N PRO A 13 -9.88 17.57 -2.60
CA PRO A 13 -8.64 16.81 -2.72
C PRO A 13 -8.90 15.31 -2.89
N LEU A 14 -9.89 14.76 -2.18
CA LEU A 14 -10.30 13.36 -2.29
C LEU A 14 -10.91 13.05 -3.65
N ALA A 15 -11.80 13.93 -4.13
CA ALA A 15 -12.39 13.84 -5.46
C ALA A 15 -11.32 13.92 -6.55
N THR A 16 -10.30 14.78 -6.39
CA THR A 16 -9.16 14.87 -7.29
C THR A 16 -8.43 13.54 -7.38
N ILE A 17 -8.15 12.89 -6.24
CA ILE A 17 -7.51 11.56 -6.23
C ILE A 17 -8.40 10.53 -6.93
N ALA A 18 -9.68 10.46 -6.57
CA ALA A 18 -10.62 9.49 -7.13
C ALA A 18 -10.78 9.65 -8.64
N VAL A 19 -11.02 10.86 -9.12
CA VAL A 19 -11.20 11.13 -10.55
C VAL A 19 -9.92 10.83 -11.33
N LEU A 20 -8.76 11.30 -10.85
CA LEU A 20 -7.50 11.10 -11.57
C LEU A 20 -7.04 9.64 -11.56
N MET A 21 -7.06 8.95 -10.42
CA MET A 21 -6.54 7.58 -10.32
C MET A 21 -7.56 6.51 -10.69
N ILE A 22 -8.84 6.67 -10.35
CA ILE A 22 -9.87 5.67 -10.62
C ILE A 22 -10.57 5.96 -11.94
N GLY A 23 -10.93 7.23 -12.19
CA GLY A 23 -11.63 7.62 -13.42
C GLY A 23 -10.71 7.70 -14.65
N LEU A 24 -9.55 8.34 -14.49
CA LEU A 24 -8.61 8.61 -15.60
C LEU A 24 -7.37 7.73 -15.59
N TYR A 25 -7.27 6.79 -14.64
CA TYR A 25 -6.16 5.84 -14.49
C TYR A 25 -4.77 6.49 -14.49
N GLN A 26 -4.65 7.72 -13.98
CA GLN A 26 -3.40 8.44 -13.90
C GLN A 26 -2.52 7.88 -12.79
N PRO A 27 -1.18 7.85 -12.98
CA PRO A 27 -0.26 7.35 -11.99
C PRO A 27 -0.26 8.24 -10.74
N ALA A 28 -0.13 7.63 -9.56
CA ALA A 28 -0.07 8.31 -8.27
C ALA A 28 1.01 9.41 -8.24
N THR A 29 2.13 9.22 -8.95
CA THR A 29 3.22 10.20 -9.07
C THR A 29 2.75 11.55 -9.62
N ARG A 30 1.73 11.58 -10.49
CA ARG A 30 1.14 12.83 -11.01
C ARG A 30 -0.04 13.29 -10.17
N THR A 31 -0.87 12.35 -9.73
CA THR A 31 -2.11 12.67 -8.99
C THR A 31 -1.83 13.26 -7.60
N MET A 32 -0.86 12.74 -6.86
CA MET A 32 -0.62 13.14 -5.47
C MET A 32 -0.15 14.61 -5.34
N PRO A 33 0.79 15.12 -6.16
CA PRO A 33 1.14 16.55 -6.14
C PRO A 33 -0.03 17.47 -6.49
N LEU A 34 -0.87 17.06 -7.45
CA LEU A 34 -2.07 17.82 -7.84
C LEU A 34 -3.09 17.86 -6.69
N ALA A 35 -3.37 16.72 -6.07
CA ALA A 35 -4.26 16.63 -4.92
C ALA A 35 -3.76 17.45 -3.72
N TRP A 36 -2.44 17.46 -3.48
CA TRP A 36 -1.83 18.34 -2.48
C TRP A 36 -2.04 19.83 -2.82
N GLY A 37 -1.87 20.22 -4.08
CA GLY A 37 -2.13 21.59 -4.53
C GLY A 37 -3.58 22.02 -4.30
N VAL A 38 -4.54 21.13 -4.62
CA VAL A 38 -5.97 21.34 -4.33
C VAL A 38 -6.23 21.44 -2.83
N ALA A 39 -5.57 20.61 -2.01
CA ALA A 39 -5.70 20.68 -0.55
C ALA A 39 -5.13 21.98 0.02
N ALA A 40 -3.99 22.46 -0.48
CA ALA A 40 -3.39 23.73 -0.07
C ALA A 40 -4.30 24.92 -0.45
N ALA A 41 -4.86 24.91 -1.67
CA ALA A 41 -5.82 25.92 -2.10
C ALA A 41 -7.09 25.90 -1.25
N ALA A 42 -7.64 24.72 -0.96
CA ALA A 42 -8.80 24.56 -0.08
C ALA A 42 -8.53 25.08 1.33
N ALA A 43 -7.37 24.76 1.91
CA ALA A 43 -6.95 25.24 3.22
C ALA A 43 -6.81 26.76 3.28
N PHE A 44 -6.26 27.37 2.22
CA PHE A 44 -6.09 28.81 2.14
C PHE A 44 -7.41 29.55 1.93
N ILE A 45 -8.29 29.06 1.04
CA ILE A 45 -9.53 29.75 0.67
C ILE A 45 -10.64 29.48 1.70
N GLY A 46 -10.82 28.23 2.12
CA GLY A 46 -11.93 27.84 3.01
C GLY A 46 -11.65 28.16 4.48
N TRP A 47 -10.46 27.83 4.95
CA TRP A 47 -10.09 28.00 6.36
C TRP A 47 -9.21 29.22 6.62
N GLN A 48 -8.90 30.01 5.60
CA GLN A 48 -8.06 31.22 5.70
C GLN A 48 -6.74 30.95 6.43
N MET A 49 -6.19 29.75 6.25
CA MET A 49 -4.97 29.33 6.94
C MET A 49 -3.78 30.16 6.44
N SER A 50 -2.93 30.61 7.36
CA SER A 50 -1.72 31.33 6.97
C SER A 50 -0.81 30.44 6.09
N PRO A 51 -0.09 31.01 5.10
CA PRO A 51 0.86 30.25 4.28
C PRO A 51 1.92 29.51 5.12
N ARG A 52 2.31 30.07 6.27
CA ARG A 52 3.22 29.42 7.23
C ARG A 52 2.64 28.13 7.79
N LEU A 53 1.36 28.12 8.14
CA LEU A 53 0.69 26.93 8.66
C LEU A 53 0.53 25.85 7.59
N ILE A 54 0.23 26.24 6.35
CA ILE A 54 0.15 25.31 5.21
C ILE A 54 1.53 24.69 4.92
N ALA A 55 2.60 25.51 4.94
CA ALA A 55 3.97 25.02 4.78
C ALA A 55 4.36 24.06 5.91
N ALA A 56 4.07 24.41 7.17
CA ALA A 56 4.33 23.55 8.32
C ALA A 56 3.58 22.22 8.23
N ALA A 57 2.30 22.24 7.83
CA ALA A 57 1.50 21.04 7.61
C ALA A 57 2.06 20.17 6.46
N SER A 58 2.54 20.81 5.38
CA SER A 58 3.16 20.12 4.26
C SER A 58 4.47 19.44 4.66
N ILE A 59 5.32 20.12 5.44
CA ILE A 59 6.55 19.54 6.00
C ILE A 59 6.22 18.37 6.93
N ARG A 60 5.22 18.52 7.80
CA ARG A 60 4.76 17.43 8.67
C ARG A 60 4.28 16.23 7.86
N GLY A 61 3.53 16.46 6.78
CA GLY A 61 3.12 15.42 5.83
C GLY A 61 4.31 14.71 5.19
N ALA A 62 5.30 15.46 4.72
CA ALA A 62 6.53 14.92 4.15
C ALA A 62 7.31 14.07 5.16
N LEU A 63 7.45 14.53 6.41
CA LEU A 63 8.08 13.75 7.49
C LEU A 63 7.34 12.44 7.79
N THR A 64 6.00 12.47 7.80
CA THR A 64 5.17 11.26 7.93
C THR A 64 5.42 10.31 6.76
N ALA A 65 5.46 10.81 5.52
CA ALA A 65 5.76 10.00 4.35
C ALA A 65 7.16 9.37 4.43
N THR A 66 8.17 10.13 4.87
CA THR A 66 9.53 9.61 5.07
C THR A 66 9.57 8.45 6.07
N ARG A 67 8.81 8.53 7.17
CA ARG A 67 8.72 7.42 8.14
C ARG A 67 8.17 6.16 7.49
N ILE A 68 7.13 6.30 6.66
CA ILE A 68 6.57 5.16 5.90
C ILE A 68 7.61 4.62 4.91
N LEU A 69 8.34 5.49 4.20
CA LEU A 69 9.39 5.06 3.27
C LEU A 69 10.50 4.25 3.95
N VAL A 70 10.91 4.62 5.17
CA VAL A 70 11.90 3.85 5.94
C VAL A 70 11.40 2.44 6.27
N ILE A 71 10.12 2.32 6.66
CA ILE A 71 9.49 1.04 6.96
C ILE A 71 9.42 0.16 5.71
N VAL A 72 8.92 0.71 4.59
CA VAL A 72 8.83 0.00 3.30
C VAL A 72 10.21 -0.40 2.79
N PHE A 73 11.21 0.49 2.93
CA PHE A 73 12.59 0.19 2.58
C PHE A 73 13.12 -1.00 3.38
N GLY A 74 12.91 -1.01 4.70
CA GLY A 74 13.29 -2.14 5.56
C GLY A 74 12.64 -3.45 5.15
N ALA A 75 11.33 -3.43 4.84
CA ALA A 75 10.60 -4.62 4.38
C ALA A 75 11.11 -5.14 3.02
N ILE A 76 11.37 -4.24 2.07
CA ILE A 76 11.93 -4.61 0.76
C ILE A 76 13.35 -5.16 0.91
N LEU A 77 14.19 -4.51 1.72
CA LEU A 77 15.55 -4.97 2.01
C LEU A 77 15.52 -6.41 2.56
N LEU A 78 14.69 -6.65 3.58
CA LEU A 78 14.50 -7.98 4.16
C LEU A 78 14.03 -9.01 3.14
N LEU A 79 13.04 -8.66 2.32
CA LEU A 79 12.56 -9.53 1.25
C LEU A 79 13.68 -9.90 0.26
N TYR A 80 14.46 -8.93 -0.20
CA TYR A 80 15.57 -9.20 -1.12
C TYR A 80 16.70 -9.99 -0.46
N THR A 81 17.00 -9.73 0.82
CA THR A 81 17.98 -10.52 1.58
C THR A 81 17.53 -11.99 1.69
N LEU A 82 16.26 -12.26 2.02
CA LEU A 82 15.71 -13.61 2.08
C LEU A 82 15.75 -14.35 0.73
N LYS A 83 15.51 -13.62 -0.37
CA LYS A 83 15.62 -14.18 -1.72
C LYS A 83 17.06 -14.49 -2.10
N GLN A 84 18.01 -13.61 -1.78
CA GLN A 84 19.41 -13.81 -2.14
C GLN A 84 20.11 -14.87 -1.28
N SER A 85 19.66 -15.06 -0.03
CA SER A 85 20.23 -16.05 0.88
C SER A 85 19.72 -17.48 0.65
N GLY A 86 18.72 -17.68 -0.20
CA GLY A 86 18.07 -18.98 -0.38
C GLY A 86 17.10 -19.35 0.76
N ALA A 87 16.86 -18.44 1.71
CA ALA A 87 15.97 -18.70 2.86
C ALA A 87 14.52 -18.88 2.42
N PHE A 88 14.14 -18.27 1.30
CA PHE A 88 12.79 -18.39 0.73
C PHE A 88 12.48 -19.84 0.30
N GLU A 89 13.47 -20.54 -0.25
CA GLU A 89 13.38 -21.94 -0.68
C GLU A 89 13.25 -22.87 0.53
N VAL A 90 14.00 -22.60 1.60
CA VAL A 90 13.91 -23.35 2.86
C VAL A 90 12.53 -23.21 3.49
N ILE A 91 11.97 -22.00 3.50
CA ILE A 91 10.60 -21.75 3.99
C ILE A 91 9.56 -22.53 3.18
N ASN A 92 9.68 -22.53 1.85
CA ASN A 92 8.77 -23.29 0.98
C ASN A 92 8.88 -24.82 1.19
N ALA A 93 10.10 -25.34 1.36
CA ALA A 93 10.31 -26.75 1.67
C ALA A 93 9.67 -27.14 3.02
N GLY A 94 9.74 -26.24 4.02
CA GLY A 94 9.06 -26.43 5.30
C GLY A 94 7.53 -26.46 5.21
N PHE A 95 6.91 -25.73 4.27
CA PHE A 95 5.47 -25.84 4.04
C PHE A 95 5.07 -27.13 3.32
N ALA A 96 5.90 -27.59 2.39
CA ALA A 96 5.67 -28.84 1.68
C ALA A 96 5.71 -30.07 2.61
N SER A 97 6.47 -30.01 3.71
CA SER A 97 6.50 -31.11 4.69
C SER A 97 5.28 -31.18 5.61
N ILE A 98 4.44 -30.13 5.67
CA ILE A 98 3.24 -30.09 6.51
C ILE A 98 2.04 -30.75 5.82
N SER A 99 1.86 -30.49 4.51
CA SER A 99 0.73 -31.02 3.75
C SER A 99 1.04 -31.07 2.27
N ASP A 100 0.66 -32.16 1.60
CA ASP A 100 0.73 -32.29 0.15
C ASP A 100 -0.39 -31.51 -0.58
N ASP A 101 -1.42 -31.04 0.14
CA ASP A 101 -2.50 -30.25 -0.46
C ASP A 101 -2.05 -28.79 -0.69
N ARG A 102 -1.93 -28.43 -1.97
CA ARG A 102 -1.59 -27.07 -2.42
C ARG A 102 -2.51 -25.99 -1.86
N ARG A 103 -3.77 -26.28 -1.56
CA ARG A 103 -4.71 -25.31 -0.96
C ARG A 103 -4.29 -24.95 0.46
N VAL A 104 -3.93 -25.96 1.25
CA VAL A 104 -3.46 -25.78 2.64
C VAL A 104 -2.13 -25.02 2.64
N GLN A 105 -1.21 -25.37 1.74
CA GLN A 105 0.07 -24.66 1.59
C GLN A 105 -0.12 -23.17 1.25
N VAL A 106 -1.03 -22.84 0.32
CA VAL A 106 -1.33 -21.44 -0.03
C VAL A 106 -1.90 -20.70 1.19
N ILE A 107 -2.81 -21.31 1.94
CA ILE A 107 -3.38 -20.67 3.13
C ILE A 107 -2.28 -20.40 4.16
N LEU A 108 -1.43 -21.38 4.45
CA LEU A 108 -0.31 -21.23 5.38
C LEU A 108 0.67 -20.15 4.94
N LEU A 109 1.06 -20.15 3.66
CA LEU A 109 1.97 -19.17 3.09
C LEU A 109 1.36 -17.75 3.14
N VAL A 110 0.13 -17.59 2.66
CA VAL A 110 -0.56 -16.29 2.64
C VAL A 110 -0.77 -15.77 4.06
N PHE A 111 -1.12 -16.64 5.01
CA PHE A 111 -1.31 -16.26 6.40
C PHE A 111 0.00 -15.87 7.06
N LEU A 112 1.03 -16.72 7.05
CA LEU A 112 2.30 -16.46 7.71
C LEU A 112 3.10 -15.35 7.03
N MET A 113 3.28 -15.43 5.71
CA MET A 113 4.05 -14.44 4.95
C MET A 113 3.27 -13.12 4.84
N GLY A 114 1.94 -13.18 4.68
CA GLY A 114 1.11 -11.98 4.66
C GLY A 114 1.12 -11.25 6.01
N SER A 115 0.95 -11.95 7.13
CA SER A 115 1.05 -11.34 8.46
C SER A 115 2.45 -10.82 8.77
N PHE A 116 3.50 -11.52 8.32
CA PHE A 116 4.88 -11.06 8.46
C PHE A 116 5.14 -9.76 7.68
N ILE A 117 4.70 -9.70 6.41
CA ILE A 117 4.84 -8.51 5.59
C ILE A 117 3.98 -7.35 6.14
N GLU A 118 2.77 -7.60 6.64
CA GLU A 118 1.97 -6.56 7.31
C GLU A 118 2.67 -6.05 8.57
N GLY A 119 3.24 -6.95 9.38
CA GLY A 119 3.98 -6.58 10.58
C GLY A 119 5.26 -5.79 10.29
N ALA A 120 5.94 -6.09 9.17
CA ALA A 120 7.19 -5.44 8.79
C ALA A 120 6.98 -4.13 8.01
N ALA A 121 5.97 -4.06 7.14
CA ALA A 121 5.74 -2.93 6.24
C ALA A 121 4.60 -2.01 6.71
N GLY A 122 3.62 -2.55 7.44
CA GLY A 122 2.35 -1.90 7.75
C GLY A 122 1.48 -1.64 6.52
N PHE A 123 0.22 -1.30 6.76
CA PHE A 123 -0.69 -0.65 5.80
C PHE A 123 -1.07 -1.47 4.56
N GLY A 124 -1.59 -2.69 4.72
CA GLY A 124 -2.22 -3.45 3.62
C GLY A 124 -1.24 -3.89 2.51
N THR A 125 0.06 -3.73 2.76
CA THR A 125 1.18 -4.16 1.90
C THR A 125 1.12 -5.63 1.45
N PRO A 126 0.61 -6.60 2.25
CA PRO A 126 0.49 -8.00 1.83
C PRO A 126 -0.37 -8.17 0.57
N ALA A 127 -1.43 -7.39 0.41
CA ALA A 127 -2.30 -7.50 -0.76
C ALA A 127 -1.53 -7.18 -2.07
N ALA A 128 -0.54 -6.29 -1.99
CA ALA A 128 0.29 -5.91 -3.12
C ALA A 128 1.44 -6.90 -3.41
N ILE A 129 1.96 -7.58 -2.40
CA ILE A 129 3.18 -8.43 -2.53
C ILE A 129 2.87 -9.92 -2.60
N VAL A 130 1.90 -10.41 -1.82
CA VAL A 130 1.59 -11.85 -1.70
C VAL A 130 1.06 -12.42 -3.01
N GLY A 131 0.28 -11.64 -3.78
CA GLY A 131 -0.23 -12.07 -5.09
C GLY A 131 0.88 -12.41 -6.09
N PRO A 132 1.81 -11.47 -6.39
CA PRO A 132 2.98 -11.74 -7.22
C PRO A 132 3.86 -12.87 -6.69
N LEU A 133 4.02 -12.98 -5.36
CA LEU A 133 4.78 -14.05 -4.72
C LEU A 133 4.20 -15.44 -5.03
N LEU A 134 2.88 -15.62 -4.88
CA LEU A 134 2.19 -16.88 -5.18
C LEU A 134 2.38 -17.31 -6.65
N VAL A 135 2.31 -16.34 -7.58
CA VAL A 135 2.55 -16.61 -9.01
C VAL A 135 3.99 -17.02 -9.26
N GLY A 136 4.97 -16.35 -8.63
CA GLY A 136 6.38 -16.69 -8.73
C GLY A 136 6.73 -18.07 -8.17
N LEU A 137 5.97 -18.54 -7.16
CA LEU A 137 6.11 -19.87 -6.55
C LEU A 137 5.41 -20.99 -7.33
N GLY A 138 4.84 -20.69 -8.51
CA GLY A 138 4.20 -21.68 -9.36
C GLY A 138 2.81 -22.11 -8.88
N PHE A 139 2.21 -21.40 -7.91
CA PHE A 139 0.82 -21.65 -7.54
C PHE A 139 -0.09 -21.20 -8.68
N PRO A 140 -0.97 -22.10 -9.18
CA PRO A 140 -1.85 -21.77 -10.28
C PRO A 140 -2.80 -20.63 -9.88
N ARG A 141 -3.10 -19.74 -10.85
CA ARG A 141 -4.14 -18.71 -10.70
C ARG A 141 -5.41 -19.37 -10.14
N TRP A 142 -6.02 -18.76 -9.11
CA TRP A 142 -7.17 -19.25 -8.35
C TRP A 142 -8.25 -20.00 -9.17
N ARG A 143 -8.44 -19.60 -10.43
CA ARG A 143 -9.36 -20.23 -11.39
C ARG A 143 -9.11 -21.71 -11.66
N ARG A 144 -7.89 -22.23 -11.45
CA ARG A 144 -7.56 -23.67 -11.62
C ARG A 144 -7.61 -24.45 -10.30
N LEU A 145 -7.78 -23.79 -9.16
CA LEU A 145 -7.91 -24.44 -7.84
C LEU A 145 -9.34 -24.85 -7.53
N LEU A 146 -10.34 -24.12 -8.06
CA LEU A 146 -11.77 -24.41 -7.87
C LEU A 146 -12.38 -25.28 -8.98
N SER A 147 -11.65 -25.54 -10.06
CA SER A 147 -12.07 -26.44 -11.13
C SER A 147 -11.76 -27.90 -10.76
N ARG A 148 -12.52 -28.44 -9.81
CA ARG A 148 -12.85 -29.87 -9.77
C ARG A 148 -14.37 -29.96 -9.78
#